data_AF-A0A264Y5K1-F1
#
_entry.id   AF-A0A264Y5K1-F1
#
_cell.length_a   1.000
_cell.length_b   1.000
_cell.length_c   1.000
_cell.angle_alpha   90.00
_cell.angle_beta   90.00
_cell.angle_gamma   90.00
#
_symmetry.space_group_name_H-M   'P 1'
#
loop_
_entity.id
_entity.type
_entity.pdbx_description
1 polymer ?
#
loop_
_entity_poly.entity_id
_entity_poly.type
_entity_poly.pdbx_seq_one_letter_code
_entity_poly.pdbx_strand_id
1 'polypeptide(L)'
;MRKIIQYMMMALIAVVLASCANDINEESTPTVKSNIHFVVDDFPMFEKPSTRTIGEEDKGKTAWAVGDEICVKLTSKELGTQTATLKYNGVKFEIQDGNSLCYLEGEPVTAYAYYAPNRRWINGSLELKDFNLYGTAEFLEGTCTVHYGDNNYVDISFANATRNYSRLRIATIPKTEIKVDVDLFAPTVHPNSLYMTYTLTSDEKGNAYLYGTFYNNSIVTVKYRGATLTTYKFSKETENAKSYALDATVISANSAEEIKSSIKQEVANSKTAIRLNLASDAGDNEFKAIREAFENVQDGTIDLTLIGCKEIPADGLNDIMALKSISLPDVTKIGKSALSNNQYLQEIYAPNVSAIDEYAFGSCYDLRKVTFGELTDVKGYDMEGIFGGINTDIIDLELSVEQKRMTMELIDGRYCWTPSEEPYMGSPDHANKSFLEMKFRSVRCWFND
;
A
#
# COMPACT_ATOMS: atom_id res chain seq x y z
N MET A 1 34.68 32.40 -27.58
CA MET A 1 34.78 31.42 -28.68
C MET A 1 33.40 30.81 -28.90
N ARG A 2 32.83 31.14 -30.06
CA ARG A 2 31.72 30.54 -30.83
C ARG A 2 30.59 29.78 -30.10
N LYS A 3 29.42 30.45 -30.07
CA LYS A 3 28.09 29.88 -30.31
C LYS A 3 27.97 29.37 -31.77
N ILE A 4 26.93 28.57 -32.02
CA ILE A 4 26.37 28.12 -33.33
C ILE A 4 26.88 26.74 -33.77
N ILE A 5 26.14 25.67 -33.42
CA ILE A 5 25.68 24.60 -34.34
C ILE A 5 24.31 24.13 -33.83
N GLN A 6 23.28 24.81 -34.31
CA GLN A 6 21.88 24.40 -34.30
C GLN A 6 21.46 24.56 -35.77
N TYR A 7 20.66 23.63 -36.30
CA TYR A 7 20.17 23.52 -37.69
C TYR A 7 21.09 22.84 -38.71
N MET A 8 20.94 21.51 -38.84
CA MET A 8 21.24 20.81 -40.10
C MET A 8 20.46 19.48 -40.17
N MET A 9 19.13 19.55 -40.37
CA MET A 9 18.36 18.48 -41.01
C MET A 9 16.92 18.95 -41.27
N MET A 10 16.76 19.94 -42.16
CA MET A 10 15.51 20.15 -42.88
C MET A 10 15.77 20.93 -44.17
N ALA A 11 15.16 20.43 -45.24
CA ALA A 11 14.93 21.03 -46.55
C ALA A 11 16.11 21.10 -47.54
N LEU A 12 16.03 20.32 -48.64
CA LEU A 12 15.51 20.84 -49.90
C LEU A 12 15.26 19.71 -50.93
N ILE A 13 14.02 19.60 -51.41
CA ILE A 13 13.67 19.03 -52.71
C ILE A 13 13.55 20.22 -53.67
N ALA A 14 14.37 20.30 -54.73
CA ALA A 14 14.03 20.90 -56.03
C ALA A 14 15.18 20.80 -57.08
N VAL A 15 14.82 20.16 -58.20
CA VAL A 15 15.45 19.84 -59.50
C VAL A 15 16.31 20.92 -60.20
N VAL A 16 17.40 20.48 -60.87
CA VAL A 16 17.80 20.94 -62.23
C VAL A 16 18.41 19.78 -63.03
N LEU A 17 17.82 19.46 -64.19
CA LEU A 17 18.29 18.54 -65.22
C LEU A 17 19.42 19.17 -66.07
N ALA A 18 20.46 18.40 -66.42
CA ALA A 18 21.03 18.36 -67.78
C ALA A 18 22.11 17.26 -67.95
N SER A 19 21.92 16.47 -69.02
CA SER A 19 22.88 15.68 -69.79
C SER A 19 23.71 14.60 -69.08
N CYS A 20 23.35 13.34 -69.27
CA CYS A 20 23.79 12.54 -70.42
C CYS A 20 23.07 11.19 -70.36
N ALA A 21 22.59 10.73 -71.51
CA ALA A 21 22.01 9.42 -71.67
C ALA A 21 23.03 8.35 -71.24
N ASN A 22 22.66 7.56 -70.24
CA ASN A 22 23.09 6.18 -70.09
C ASN A 22 21.95 5.46 -69.38
N ASP A 23 21.49 4.36 -69.99
CA ASP A 23 20.57 3.40 -69.41
C ASP A 23 21.14 2.91 -68.07
N ILE A 24 20.74 3.57 -66.99
CA ILE A 24 20.81 3.04 -65.65
C ILE A 24 19.38 2.65 -65.36
N ASN A 25 19.15 1.36 -65.09
CA ASN A 25 17.92 0.91 -64.44
C ASN A 25 17.70 1.85 -63.25
N GLU A 26 16.77 2.80 -63.38
CA GLU A 26 16.28 3.57 -62.25
C GLU A 26 15.59 2.56 -61.34
N GLU A 27 16.35 1.96 -60.43
CA GLU A 27 15.79 1.50 -59.17
C GLU A 27 15.18 2.74 -58.54
N SER A 28 13.89 2.93 -58.80
CA SER A 28 13.07 3.95 -58.16
C SER A 28 13.35 3.87 -56.67
N THR A 29 13.96 4.91 -56.09
CA THR A 29 14.16 4.98 -54.64
C THR A 29 12.80 4.77 -53.97
N PRO A 30 12.65 3.76 -53.11
CA PRO A 30 11.36 3.42 -52.53
C PRO A 30 10.79 4.62 -51.78
N THR A 31 9.53 4.99 -52.07
CA THR A 31 8.87 6.13 -51.45
C THR A 31 8.74 5.90 -49.95
N VAL A 32 9.29 6.81 -49.14
CA VAL A 32 9.12 6.77 -47.68
C VAL A 32 7.75 7.35 -47.32
N LYS A 33 6.87 6.54 -46.73
CA LYS A 33 5.64 7.03 -46.09
C LYS A 33 5.95 7.44 -44.65
N SER A 34 5.69 8.70 -44.33
CA SER A 34 5.89 9.30 -43.00
C SER A 34 4.58 9.90 -42.49
N ASN A 35 4.56 10.44 -41.26
CA ASN A 35 3.38 11.01 -40.61
C ASN A 35 2.24 10.00 -40.42
N ILE A 36 2.58 8.79 -40.00
CA ILE A 36 1.61 7.72 -39.73
C ILE A 36 0.62 8.20 -38.68
N HIS A 37 -0.67 8.16 -39.02
CA HIS A 37 -1.74 8.49 -38.09
C HIS A 37 -2.04 7.30 -37.19
N PHE A 38 -2.31 7.56 -35.90
CA PHE A 38 -2.72 6.53 -34.94
C PHE A 38 -4.16 6.76 -34.54
N VAL A 39 -4.99 5.73 -34.73
CA VAL A 39 -6.37 5.70 -34.26
C VAL A 39 -6.41 4.70 -33.10
N VAL A 40 -6.89 5.14 -31.95
CA VAL A 40 -6.95 4.32 -30.74
C VAL A 40 -8.40 4.18 -30.32
N ASP A 41 -8.85 2.95 -30.15
CA ASP A 41 -10.19 2.65 -29.64
C ASP A 41 -10.37 3.07 -28.17
N ASP A 42 -11.59 2.92 -27.66
CA ASP A 42 -11.89 3.12 -26.24
C ASP A 42 -11.06 2.19 -25.33
N PHE A 43 -10.88 2.63 -24.08
CA PHE A 43 -10.22 1.81 -23.07
C PHE A 43 -10.98 0.49 -22.85
N PRO A 44 -10.29 -0.66 -22.75
CA PRO A 44 -10.97 -1.94 -22.63
C PRO A 44 -11.82 -2.02 -21.37
N MET A 45 -13.03 -2.56 -21.54
CA MET A 45 -13.85 -2.97 -20.41
C MET A 45 -13.51 -4.42 -20.06
N PHE A 46 -12.89 -4.62 -18.90
CA PHE A 46 -12.70 -5.96 -18.36
C PHE A 46 -14.04 -6.47 -17.83
N GLU A 47 -14.30 -7.77 -17.99
CA GLU A 47 -15.50 -8.42 -17.43
C GLU A 47 -15.67 -8.06 -15.95
N LYS A 48 -16.93 -8.07 -15.47
CA LYS A 48 -17.28 -7.70 -14.10
C LYS A 48 -16.27 -8.32 -13.14
N PRO A 49 -15.58 -7.51 -12.30
CA PRO A 49 -14.72 -8.03 -11.26
C PRO A 49 -15.50 -9.13 -10.51
N SER A 50 -14.93 -10.34 -10.42
CA SER A 50 -15.49 -11.35 -9.54
C SER A 50 -15.26 -10.87 -8.11
N THR A 51 -16.20 -10.09 -7.59
CA THR A 51 -16.14 -9.54 -6.24
C THR A 51 -16.05 -10.67 -5.25
N ARG A 52 -14.92 -10.79 -4.56
CA ARG A 52 -14.79 -11.65 -3.37
C ARG A 52 -14.89 -10.88 -2.04
N THR A 53 -15.35 -9.61 -2.11
CA THR A 53 -15.78 -8.68 -1.02
C THR A 53 -14.62 -8.05 -0.18
N ILE A 54 -14.71 -6.81 0.37
CA ILE A 54 -15.88 -5.92 0.61
C ILE A 54 -15.71 -4.48 0.06
N GLY A 55 -16.83 -3.89 -0.44
CA GLY A 55 -17.04 -2.44 -0.53
C GLY A 55 -17.89 -1.98 -1.73
N GLU A 56 -17.30 -1.97 -2.93
CA GLU A 56 -17.95 -1.61 -4.18
C GLU A 56 -17.29 -2.40 -5.31
N GLU A 57 -18.01 -2.60 -6.43
CA GLU A 57 -17.41 -3.09 -7.68
C GLU A 57 -16.37 -2.07 -8.14
N ASP A 58 -15.10 -2.34 -7.87
CA ASP A 58 -14.03 -1.56 -8.46
C ASP A 58 -13.79 -2.02 -9.90
N LYS A 59 -14.43 -1.32 -10.83
CA LYS A 59 -14.27 -1.53 -12.28
C LYS A 59 -12.85 -1.21 -12.76
N GLY A 60 -12.01 -0.61 -11.90
CA GLY A 60 -10.71 -0.09 -12.26
C GLY A 60 -10.82 1.09 -13.21
N LYS A 61 -9.77 1.30 -14.00
CA LYS A 61 -9.79 2.26 -15.09
C LYS A 61 -10.77 1.78 -16.17
N THR A 62 -11.68 2.65 -16.60
CA THR A 62 -12.70 2.35 -17.63
C THR A 62 -12.64 3.32 -18.81
N ALA A 63 -11.74 4.30 -18.78
CA ALA A 63 -11.60 5.31 -19.82
C ALA A 63 -10.17 5.87 -19.83
N TRP A 64 -9.77 6.40 -20.99
CA TRP A 64 -8.54 7.17 -21.13
C TRP A 64 -8.61 8.46 -20.29
N ALA A 65 -7.48 8.83 -19.69
CA ALA A 65 -7.32 10.02 -18.88
C ALA A 65 -6.16 10.85 -19.45
N VAL A 66 -6.26 12.18 -19.32
CA VAL A 66 -5.22 13.10 -19.79
C VAL A 66 -3.87 12.68 -19.21
N GLY A 67 -2.89 12.50 -20.10
CA GLY A 67 -1.55 12.08 -19.75
C GLY A 67 -1.29 10.57 -19.82
N ASP A 68 -2.29 9.74 -20.09
CA ASP A 68 -2.06 8.32 -20.42
C ASP A 68 -1.12 8.19 -21.62
N GLU A 69 -0.24 7.19 -21.57
CA GLU A 69 0.78 6.94 -22.57
C GLU A 69 0.64 5.54 -23.18
N ILE A 70 0.74 5.44 -24.51
CA ILE A 70 0.83 4.18 -25.26
C ILE A 70 2.19 4.13 -25.94
N CYS A 71 2.97 3.10 -25.63
CA CYS A 71 4.24 2.83 -26.26
C CYS A 71 4.02 2.03 -27.54
N VAL A 72 4.37 2.60 -28.69
CA VAL A 72 4.23 1.95 -29.99
C VAL A 72 5.59 1.55 -30.56
N LYS A 73 5.61 0.44 -31.30
CA LYS A 73 6.77 -0.09 -32.01
C LYS A 73 6.36 -0.49 -33.42
N LEU A 74 7.05 0.02 -34.44
CA LEU A 74 6.90 -0.41 -35.83
C LEU A 74 8.16 -1.14 -36.26
N THR A 75 7.99 -2.29 -36.89
CA THR A 75 9.08 -3.11 -37.41
C THR A 75 8.87 -3.38 -38.89
N SER A 76 9.91 -3.09 -39.67
CA SER A 76 10.02 -3.37 -41.10
C SER A 76 11.35 -4.08 -41.36
N LYS A 77 11.48 -4.74 -42.51
CA LYS A 77 12.71 -5.43 -42.93
C LYS A 77 13.83 -4.43 -43.26
N GLU A 78 13.50 -3.34 -43.95
CA GLU A 78 14.48 -2.39 -44.47
C GLU A 78 14.83 -1.28 -43.48
N LEU A 79 13.83 -0.70 -42.79
CA LEU A 79 14.06 0.38 -41.81
C LEU A 79 14.25 -0.12 -40.38
N GLY A 80 14.15 -1.44 -40.16
CA GLY A 80 14.28 -2.05 -38.85
C GLY A 80 13.15 -1.65 -37.91
N THR A 81 13.48 -1.52 -36.62
CA THR A 81 12.52 -1.21 -35.55
C THR A 81 12.59 0.26 -35.16
N GLN A 82 11.44 0.91 -35.16
CA GLN A 82 11.23 2.28 -34.71
C GLN A 82 10.23 2.31 -33.57
N THR A 83 10.37 3.27 -32.66
CA THR A 83 9.53 3.36 -31.45
C THR A 83 9.05 4.78 -31.23
N ALA A 84 7.86 4.93 -30.66
CA ALA A 84 7.32 6.21 -30.24
C ALA A 84 6.42 6.03 -29.01
N THR A 85 6.12 7.15 -28.36
CA THR A 85 5.14 7.23 -27.28
C THR A 85 4.01 8.15 -27.72
N LEU A 86 2.79 7.63 -27.68
CA LEU A 86 1.57 8.40 -27.87
C LEU A 86 1.08 8.86 -26.50
N LYS A 87 0.60 10.10 -26.41
CA LYS A 87 0.04 10.67 -25.17
C LYS A 87 -1.37 11.18 -25.38
N TYR A 88 -2.27 10.84 -24.47
CA TYR A 88 -3.65 11.30 -24.52
C TYR A 88 -3.77 12.74 -24.02
N ASN A 89 -4.30 13.63 -24.86
CA ASN A 89 -4.48 15.05 -24.54
C ASN A 89 -5.88 15.39 -24.00
N GLY A 90 -6.75 14.40 -23.80
CA GLY A 90 -8.15 14.58 -23.42
C GLY A 90 -9.14 14.46 -24.59
N VAL A 91 -8.65 14.43 -25.82
CA VAL A 91 -9.45 14.23 -27.04
C VAL A 91 -8.93 13.04 -27.83
N LYS A 92 -7.61 12.98 -28.06
CA LYS A 92 -6.96 11.93 -28.86
C LYS A 92 -5.53 11.68 -28.38
N PHE A 93 -4.95 10.60 -28.89
CA PHE A 93 -3.54 10.28 -28.71
C PHE A 93 -2.68 11.01 -29.76
N GLU A 94 -1.61 11.66 -29.30
CA GLU A 94 -0.64 12.36 -30.17
C GLU A 94 0.79 11.92 -29.83
N ILE A 95 1.67 11.87 -30.82
CA ILE A 95 3.08 11.51 -30.61
C ILE A 95 3.78 12.60 -29.78
N GLN A 96 4.46 12.20 -28.70
CA GLN A 96 5.03 13.16 -27.75
C GLN A 96 6.39 13.77 -28.17
N ASP A 97 7.19 13.04 -28.97
CA ASP A 97 8.64 13.28 -29.05
C ASP A 97 9.16 13.80 -30.40
N GLY A 98 8.28 14.17 -31.33
CA GLY A 98 8.71 14.54 -32.70
C GLY A 98 9.32 13.37 -33.48
N ASN A 99 9.32 12.15 -32.93
CA ASN A 99 9.63 10.91 -33.63
C ASN A 99 8.62 10.74 -34.76
N SER A 100 9.08 10.77 -36.02
CA SER A 100 8.26 10.36 -37.15
C SER A 100 8.48 8.87 -37.38
N LEU A 101 7.47 8.06 -37.12
CA LEU A 101 7.47 6.68 -37.57
C LEU A 101 7.25 6.66 -39.09
N CYS A 102 8.02 5.85 -39.80
CA CYS A 102 7.93 5.74 -41.26
C CYS A 102 8.13 4.30 -41.77
N TYR A 103 7.73 4.05 -43.01
CA TYR A 103 7.99 2.80 -43.71
C TYR A 103 8.13 3.01 -45.22
N LEU A 104 8.71 2.03 -45.92
CA LEU A 104 8.85 2.07 -47.37
C LEU A 104 7.57 1.59 -48.07
N GLU A 105 7.07 2.35 -49.04
CA GLU A 105 5.92 1.97 -49.84
C GLU A 105 6.13 0.60 -50.50
N GLY A 106 5.14 -0.30 -50.36
CA GLY A 106 5.22 -1.68 -50.85
C GLY A 106 5.87 -2.67 -49.87
N GLU A 107 6.38 -2.20 -48.72
CA GLU A 107 6.96 -3.06 -47.69
C GLU A 107 5.95 -3.39 -46.58
N PRO A 108 5.79 -4.67 -46.19
CA PRO A 108 4.96 -5.02 -45.05
C PRO A 108 5.59 -4.56 -43.74
N VAL A 109 4.78 -3.93 -42.90
CA VAL A 109 5.13 -3.43 -41.57
C VAL A 109 4.31 -4.15 -40.51
N THR A 110 4.97 -4.49 -39.40
CA THR A 110 4.30 -4.97 -38.20
C THR A 110 4.30 -3.87 -37.15
N ALA A 111 3.14 -3.58 -36.56
CA ALA A 111 2.99 -2.61 -35.48
C ALA A 111 2.64 -3.32 -34.16
N TYR A 112 3.12 -2.76 -33.05
CA TYR A 112 2.79 -3.18 -31.69
C TYR A 112 2.45 -1.95 -30.87
N ALA A 113 1.51 -2.10 -29.94
CA ALA A 113 1.11 -1.04 -29.03
C ALA A 113 0.94 -1.61 -27.63
N TYR A 114 1.49 -0.90 -26.64
CA TYR A 114 1.44 -1.29 -25.24
C TYR A 114 0.92 -0.12 -24.43
N TYR A 115 -0.22 -0.29 -23.75
CA TYR A 115 -0.57 0.59 -22.63
C TYR A 115 0.31 0.19 -21.46
N ALA A 116 1.37 0.96 -21.24
CA ALA A 116 2.41 0.65 -20.28
C ALA A 116 2.80 1.92 -19.50
N PRO A 117 1.89 2.45 -18.68
CA PRO A 117 2.21 3.52 -17.74
C PRO A 117 3.50 3.20 -16.98
N ASN A 118 4.28 4.24 -16.69
CA ASN A 118 5.58 4.14 -16.03
C ASN A 118 6.67 3.43 -16.85
N ARG A 119 6.47 3.16 -18.15
CA ARG A 119 7.51 2.62 -19.04
C ARG A 119 7.95 3.60 -20.12
N ARG A 120 9.12 3.33 -20.70
CA ARG A 120 9.67 4.02 -21.87
C ARG A 120 10.54 3.05 -22.69
N TRP A 121 10.70 3.37 -23.96
CA TRP A 121 11.64 2.63 -24.81
C TRP A 121 13.09 2.97 -24.46
N ILE A 122 13.92 1.95 -24.26
CA ILE A 122 15.37 2.05 -24.08
C ILE A 122 16.00 0.95 -24.96
N ASN A 123 16.84 1.33 -25.93
CA ASN A 123 17.53 0.40 -26.83
C ASN A 123 16.61 -0.66 -27.50
N GLY A 124 15.37 -0.28 -27.83
CA GLY A 124 14.39 -1.19 -28.45
C GLY A 124 13.63 -2.10 -27.47
N SER A 125 13.94 -2.03 -26.18
CA SER A 125 13.25 -2.73 -25.08
C SER A 125 12.33 -1.77 -24.31
N LEU A 126 11.19 -2.26 -23.85
CA LEU A 126 10.22 -1.48 -23.08
C LEU A 126 10.50 -1.59 -21.57
N GLU A 127 11.26 -0.64 -21.04
CA GLU A 127 11.77 -0.64 -19.67
C GLU A 127 10.99 0.32 -18.77
N LEU A 128 11.04 0.10 -17.45
CA LEU A 128 10.44 1.03 -16.49
C LEU A 128 11.21 2.36 -16.44
N LYS A 129 10.49 3.45 -16.19
CA LYS A 129 11.07 4.78 -15.92
C LYS A 129 11.84 4.80 -14.59
N ASP A 130 11.42 3.98 -13.63
CA ASP A 130 12.05 3.76 -12.32
C ASP A 130 11.88 2.29 -11.91
N PHE A 131 12.94 1.67 -11.38
CA PHE A 131 12.93 0.28 -10.92
C PHE A 131 11.94 0.03 -9.78
N ASN A 132 11.56 1.05 -9.00
CA ASN A 132 10.59 0.91 -7.91
C ASN A 132 9.12 0.83 -8.38
N LEU A 133 8.87 0.83 -9.70
CA LEU A 133 7.52 0.86 -10.28
C LEU A 133 7.03 -0.51 -10.81
N TYR A 134 7.73 -1.60 -10.50
CA TYR A 134 7.24 -2.94 -10.86
C TYR A 134 5.88 -3.22 -10.24
N GLY A 135 4.91 -3.68 -11.03
CA GLY A 135 3.60 -4.08 -10.53
C GLY A 135 2.77 -2.94 -9.93
N THR A 136 3.16 -1.67 -10.05
CA THR A 136 2.37 -0.52 -9.56
C THR A 136 1.45 0.07 -10.62
N ALA A 137 1.52 -0.43 -11.85
CA ALA A 137 0.71 0.05 -12.95
C ALA A 137 0.27 -1.08 -13.87
N GLU A 138 -0.82 -0.82 -14.59
CA GLU A 138 -1.40 -1.75 -15.54
C GLU A 138 -0.48 -1.92 -16.76
N PHE A 139 -0.48 -3.11 -17.35
CA PHE A 139 0.22 -3.37 -18.61
C PHE A 139 -0.72 -4.11 -19.54
N LEU A 140 -1.07 -3.51 -20.68
CA LEU A 140 -1.96 -4.12 -21.67
C LEU A 140 -1.28 -4.10 -23.03
N GLU A 141 -1.46 -5.19 -23.77
CA GLU A 141 -1.04 -5.29 -25.16
C GLU A 141 -2.25 -5.06 -26.06
N GLY A 142 -2.10 -4.10 -26.99
CA GLY A 142 -3.10 -3.78 -28.00
C GLY A 142 -2.80 -4.48 -29.32
N THR A 143 -3.84 -4.88 -30.02
CA THR A 143 -3.74 -5.38 -31.39
C THR A 143 -3.61 -4.19 -32.35
N CYS A 144 -2.64 -4.25 -33.26
CA CYS A 144 -2.42 -3.20 -34.26
C CYS A 144 -2.74 -3.71 -35.66
N THR A 145 -3.50 -2.93 -36.43
CA THR A 145 -3.74 -3.16 -37.86
C THR A 145 -3.14 -2.02 -38.66
N VAL A 146 -2.24 -2.33 -39.60
CA VAL A 146 -1.59 -1.33 -40.46
C VAL A 146 -2.38 -1.19 -41.75
N HIS A 147 -2.82 0.03 -42.06
CA HIS A 147 -3.56 0.36 -43.27
C HIS A 147 -2.69 1.14 -44.25
N TYR A 148 -2.54 0.60 -45.46
CA TYR A 148 -1.74 1.17 -46.55
C TYR A 148 -2.61 1.95 -47.53
N GLY A 149 -2.20 3.16 -47.93
CA GLY A 149 -2.91 4.01 -48.87
C GLY A 149 -2.46 5.48 -48.84
N ASP A 150 -3.36 6.41 -49.19
CA ASP A 150 -3.03 7.85 -49.21
C ASP A 150 -2.91 8.46 -47.80
N ASN A 151 -3.67 7.93 -46.83
CA ASN A 151 -3.76 8.47 -45.45
C ASN A 151 -3.05 7.63 -44.38
N ASN A 152 -2.26 6.62 -44.78
CA ASN A 152 -1.50 5.66 -43.95
C ASN A 152 -1.68 5.79 -42.42
N TYR A 153 -2.40 4.83 -41.83
CA TYR A 153 -2.69 4.84 -40.40
C TYR A 153 -2.56 3.47 -39.76
N VAL A 154 -2.42 3.47 -38.45
CA VAL A 154 -2.40 2.27 -37.61
C VAL A 154 -3.59 2.35 -36.66
N ASP A 155 -4.48 1.38 -36.78
CA ASP A 155 -5.56 1.14 -35.82
C ASP A 155 -4.99 0.37 -34.63
N ILE A 156 -5.12 0.93 -33.44
CA ILE A 156 -4.73 0.32 -32.17
C ILE A 156 -6.00 -0.02 -31.40
N SER A 157 -6.28 -1.31 -31.27
CA SER A 157 -7.43 -1.79 -30.50
C SER A 157 -6.98 -2.50 -29.24
N PHE A 158 -7.57 -2.11 -28.11
CA PHE A 158 -7.46 -2.83 -26.85
C PHE A 158 -8.70 -3.67 -26.54
N ALA A 159 -9.70 -3.71 -27.43
CA ALA A 159 -11.00 -4.34 -27.16
C ALA A 159 -10.91 -5.81 -26.70
N ASN A 160 -9.88 -6.53 -27.16
CA ASN A 160 -9.62 -7.93 -26.80
C ASN A 160 -8.45 -8.11 -25.82
N ALA A 161 -7.93 -7.02 -25.23
CA ALA A 161 -6.83 -7.08 -24.30
C ALA A 161 -7.22 -7.84 -23.03
N THR A 162 -6.44 -8.86 -22.67
CA THR A 162 -6.62 -9.62 -21.43
C THR A 162 -5.52 -9.31 -20.44
N ARG A 163 -5.88 -9.27 -19.15
CA ARG A 163 -4.89 -9.21 -18.07
C ARG A 163 -4.32 -10.61 -17.85
N ASN A 164 -3.07 -10.82 -18.25
CA ASN A 164 -2.35 -12.07 -17.97
C ASN A 164 -1.73 -12.09 -16.56
N TYR A 165 -2.36 -11.37 -15.63
CA TYR A 165 -1.97 -11.18 -14.24
C TYR A 165 -3.22 -10.91 -13.40
N SER A 166 -3.08 -10.94 -12.08
CA SER A 166 -4.11 -10.51 -11.14
C SER A 166 -3.94 -9.05 -10.73
N ARG A 167 -5.00 -8.46 -10.19
CA ARG A 167 -4.99 -7.13 -9.58
C ARG A 167 -5.36 -7.23 -8.11
N LEU A 168 -4.58 -6.60 -7.24
CA LEU A 168 -4.93 -6.41 -5.84
C LEU A 168 -5.29 -4.94 -5.61
N ARG A 169 -6.53 -4.69 -5.20
CA ARG A 169 -6.99 -3.39 -4.71
C ARG A 169 -6.85 -3.35 -3.19
N ILE A 170 -6.16 -2.34 -2.69
CA ILE A 170 -6.02 -2.06 -1.26
C ILE A 170 -6.88 -0.83 -0.96
N ALA A 171 -7.97 -1.01 -0.22
CA ALA A 171 -8.78 0.09 0.29
C ALA A 171 -8.15 0.62 1.58
N THR A 172 -7.87 1.91 1.65
CA THR A 172 -7.12 2.57 2.72
C THR A 172 -7.51 4.05 2.85
N ILE A 173 -6.67 4.88 3.47
CA ILE A 173 -6.87 6.31 3.67
C ILE A 173 -6.71 7.03 2.32
N PRO A 174 -7.61 7.93 1.89
CA PRO A 174 -7.48 8.74 0.67
C PRO A 174 -6.20 9.60 0.61
N LYS A 175 -5.62 9.73 -0.59
CA LYS A 175 -4.46 10.61 -0.89
C LYS A 175 -3.30 10.46 0.08
N THR A 176 -3.07 9.25 0.57
CA THR A 176 -2.13 8.99 1.66
C THR A 176 -1.12 7.94 1.23
N GLU A 177 0.13 8.17 1.62
CA GLU A 177 1.21 7.21 1.43
C GLU A 177 1.09 6.06 2.43
N ILE A 178 1.15 4.84 1.91
CA ILE A 178 1.19 3.60 2.68
C ILE A 178 2.40 2.75 2.25
N LYS A 179 2.89 1.93 3.17
CA LYS A 179 3.89 0.91 2.87
C LYS A 179 3.20 -0.44 2.68
N VAL A 180 3.61 -1.18 1.66
CA VAL A 180 3.07 -2.51 1.38
C VAL A 180 4.22 -3.48 1.20
N ASP A 181 4.39 -4.38 2.16
CA ASP A 181 5.33 -5.48 2.07
C ASP A 181 4.62 -6.67 1.43
N VAL A 182 5.24 -7.22 0.38
CA VAL A 182 4.70 -8.36 -0.35
C VAL A 182 5.78 -9.41 -0.53
N ASP A 183 5.49 -10.63 -0.08
CA ASP A 183 6.32 -11.82 -0.30
C ASP A 183 5.70 -12.72 -1.37
N LEU A 184 6.55 -13.49 -2.06
CA LEU A 184 6.19 -14.42 -3.12
C LEU A 184 5.30 -13.79 -4.20
N PHE A 185 5.76 -12.65 -4.74
CA PHE A 185 5.03 -11.88 -5.75
C PHE A 185 5.83 -11.71 -7.04
N ALA A 186 5.20 -12.02 -8.17
CA ALA A 186 5.73 -11.74 -9.51
C ALA A 186 4.99 -10.53 -10.09
N PRO A 187 5.56 -9.31 -10.04
CA PRO A 187 4.92 -8.12 -10.59
C PRO A 187 4.78 -8.22 -12.10
N THR A 188 3.81 -7.50 -12.68
CA THR A 188 3.54 -7.55 -14.12
C THR A 188 4.80 -7.32 -14.97
N VAL A 189 5.00 -8.18 -15.97
CA VAL A 189 6.16 -8.21 -16.89
C VAL A 189 7.51 -8.54 -16.20
N HIS A 190 7.50 -9.05 -14.97
CA HIS A 190 8.68 -9.60 -14.31
C HIS A 190 8.37 -11.01 -13.78
N PRO A 191 8.93 -12.07 -14.37
CA PRO A 191 8.49 -13.44 -14.11
C PRO A 191 8.99 -14.00 -12.76
N ASN A 192 9.98 -13.36 -12.13
CA ASN A 192 10.56 -13.91 -10.90
C ASN A 192 9.70 -13.53 -9.69
N SER A 193 9.54 -14.50 -8.79
CA SER A 193 9.02 -14.31 -7.44
C SER A 193 10.01 -13.48 -6.63
N LEU A 194 9.52 -12.40 -6.03
CA LEU A 194 10.32 -11.45 -5.25
C LEU A 194 9.65 -11.14 -3.91
N TYR A 195 10.48 -10.74 -2.94
CA TYR A 195 10.05 -9.92 -1.82
C TYR A 195 10.17 -8.44 -2.24
N MET A 196 9.10 -7.68 -2.08
CA MET A 196 9.08 -6.25 -2.43
C MET A 196 8.40 -5.43 -1.35
N THR A 197 9.00 -4.27 -1.05
CA THR A 197 8.38 -3.23 -0.23
C THR A 197 8.02 -2.06 -1.13
N TYR A 198 6.73 -1.79 -1.23
CA TYR A 198 6.20 -0.67 -2.00
C TYR A 198 5.89 0.52 -1.12
N THR A 199 6.11 1.71 -1.68
CA THR A 199 5.54 2.96 -1.16
C THR A 199 4.46 3.39 -2.15
N LEU A 200 3.19 3.20 -1.79
CA LEU A 200 2.04 3.48 -2.66
C LEU A 200 1.30 4.70 -2.12
N THR A 201 0.87 5.58 -3.01
CA THR A 201 -0.08 6.65 -2.68
C THR A 201 -1.46 6.25 -3.17
N SER A 202 -2.45 6.26 -2.27
CA SER A 202 -3.83 5.96 -2.62
C SER A 202 -4.49 7.09 -3.43
N ASP A 203 -5.50 6.73 -4.20
CA ASP A 203 -6.30 7.66 -4.98
C ASP A 203 -7.27 8.50 -4.11
N GLU A 204 -8.10 9.33 -4.75
CA GLU A 204 -9.07 10.19 -4.07
C GLU A 204 -10.13 9.41 -3.29
N LYS A 205 -10.35 8.14 -3.64
CA LYS A 205 -11.29 7.23 -2.97
C LYS A 205 -10.58 6.31 -1.98
N GLY A 206 -9.29 6.49 -1.74
CA GLY A 206 -8.51 5.65 -0.83
C GLY A 206 -8.11 4.29 -1.41
N ASN A 207 -8.03 4.12 -2.73
CA ASN A 207 -7.56 2.87 -3.32
C ASN A 207 -6.12 2.97 -3.78
N ALA A 208 -5.33 1.94 -3.45
CA ALA A 208 -4.03 1.67 -4.04
C ALA A 208 -4.05 0.31 -4.76
N TYR A 209 -3.16 0.11 -5.72
CA TYR A 209 -3.19 -1.07 -6.60
C TYR A 209 -1.84 -1.72 -6.75
N LEU A 210 -1.86 -3.05 -6.79
CA LEU A 210 -0.75 -3.88 -7.25
C LEU A 210 -1.23 -4.81 -8.37
N TYR A 211 -0.35 -5.04 -9.34
CA TYR A 211 -0.59 -5.83 -10.54
C TYR A 211 0.49 -6.89 -10.69
N GLY A 212 0.08 -8.15 -10.77
CA GLY A 212 1.01 -9.28 -10.87
C GLY A 212 0.38 -10.59 -10.42
N THR A 213 1.21 -11.59 -10.15
CA THR A 213 0.80 -12.89 -9.65
C THR A 213 1.28 -13.05 -8.21
N PHE A 214 0.35 -13.26 -7.29
CA PHE A 214 0.64 -13.61 -5.90
C PHE A 214 0.64 -15.13 -5.81
N TYR A 215 1.79 -15.73 -5.52
CA TYR A 215 1.94 -17.19 -5.48
C TYR A 215 1.25 -17.80 -4.24
N ASN A 216 1.17 -19.12 -4.23
CA ASN A 216 0.71 -19.85 -3.05
C ASN A 216 1.53 -19.47 -1.80
N ASN A 217 0.85 -19.17 -0.69
CA ASN A 217 1.41 -18.65 0.55
C ASN A 217 1.98 -17.23 0.47
N SER A 218 1.74 -16.48 -0.61
CA SER A 218 2.09 -15.05 -0.66
C SER A 218 1.45 -14.30 0.51
N ILE A 219 2.22 -13.43 1.14
CA ILE A 219 1.80 -12.60 2.27
C ILE A 219 1.87 -11.14 1.84
N VAL A 220 0.77 -10.43 2.02
CA VAL A 220 0.69 -8.98 1.82
C VAL A 220 0.45 -8.34 3.19
N THR A 221 1.32 -7.42 3.57
CA THR A 221 1.18 -6.63 4.80
C THR A 221 1.12 -5.15 4.45
N VAL A 222 0.03 -4.48 4.85
CA VAL A 222 -0.17 -3.04 4.64
C VAL A 222 0.12 -2.30 5.92
N LYS A 223 0.97 -1.28 5.86
CA LYS A 223 1.42 -0.46 6.99
C LYS A 223 1.14 1.03 6.75
N TYR A 224 0.79 1.73 7.82
CA TYR A 224 0.66 3.18 7.84
C TYR A 224 1.27 3.72 9.13
N ARG A 225 2.23 4.66 9.02
CA ARG A 225 2.96 5.24 10.16
C ARG A 225 3.55 4.20 11.13
N GLY A 226 4.05 3.08 10.59
CA GLY A 226 4.58 1.96 11.39
C GLY A 226 3.51 0.99 11.92
N ALA A 227 2.24 1.39 11.94
CA ALA A 227 1.14 0.51 12.31
C ALA A 227 0.85 -0.51 11.20
N THR A 228 0.81 -1.80 11.52
CA THR A 228 0.25 -2.82 10.63
C THR A 228 -1.26 -2.65 10.58
N LEU A 229 -1.78 -2.27 9.40
CA LEU A 229 -3.22 -2.16 9.19
C LEU A 229 -3.81 -3.55 8.96
N THR A 230 -3.25 -4.32 8.03
CA THR A 230 -3.77 -5.66 7.73
C THR A 230 -2.67 -6.54 7.16
N THR A 231 -2.79 -7.84 7.43
CA THR A 231 -1.96 -8.88 6.83
C THR A 231 -2.87 -9.93 6.22
N TYR A 232 -2.65 -10.23 4.95
CA TYR A 232 -3.40 -11.25 4.24
C TYR A 232 -2.46 -12.28 3.65
N LYS A 233 -2.78 -13.56 3.87
CA LYS A 233 -2.06 -14.70 3.30
C LYS A 233 -2.91 -15.38 2.23
N PHE A 234 -2.41 -15.40 1.00
CA PHE A 234 -3.01 -16.15 -0.08
C PHE A 234 -2.82 -17.65 0.15
N SER A 235 -3.93 -18.40 0.23
CA SER A 235 -3.91 -19.86 0.39
C SER A 235 -3.69 -20.63 -0.92
N LYS A 236 -3.75 -19.92 -2.05
CA LYS A 236 -3.52 -20.41 -3.41
C LYS A 236 -3.01 -19.26 -4.28
N GLU A 237 -2.35 -19.61 -5.37
CA GLU A 237 -1.96 -18.64 -6.39
C GLU A 237 -3.18 -17.90 -6.95
N THR A 238 -2.99 -16.61 -7.22
CA THR A 238 -4.03 -15.76 -7.82
C THR A 238 -4.25 -16.10 -9.28
N GLU A 239 -5.50 -16.05 -9.71
CA GLU A 239 -5.86 -16.34 -11.10
C GLU A 239 -5.70 -15.07 -11.97
N ASN A 240 -5.21 -15.26 -13.19
CA ASN A 240 -5.13 -14.18 -14.18
C ASN A 240 -6.51 -13.57 -14.45
N ALA A 241 -6.51 -12.28 -14.79
CA ALA A 241 -7.69 -11.45 -15.01
C ALA A 241 -8.62 -11.26 -13.80
N LYS A 242 -8.33 -11.86 -12.63
CA LYS A 242 -9.11 -11.62 -11.41
C LYS A 242 -8.62 -10.41 -10.63
N SER A 243 -9.57 -9.79 -9.93
CA SER A 243 -9.32 -8.72 -8.98
C SER A 243 -9.60 -9.21 -7.56
N TYR A 244 -8.68 -8.91 -6.66
CA TYR A 244 -8.74 -9.20 -5.24
C TYR A 244 -8.84 -7.87 -4.48
N ALA A 245 -9.51 -7.88 -3.33
CA ALA A 245 -9.68 -6.70 -2.50
C ALA A 245 -9.12 -6.98 -1.10
N LEU A 246 -8.37 -6.01 -0.57
CA LEU A 246 -7.82 -6.03 0.77
C LEU A 246 -8.30 -4.78 1.51
N ASP A 247 -8.95 -4.99 2.64
CA ASP A 247 -9.41 -3.91 3.51
C ASP A 247 -8.30 -3.51 4.49
N ALA A 248 -7.72 -2.33 4.25
CA ALA A 248 -6.80 -1.62 5.11
C ALA A 248 -7.35 -0.22 5.43
N THR A 249 -8.68 -0.08 5.48
CA THR A 249 -9.34 1.21 5.74
C THR A 249 -9.05 1.68 7.16
N VAL A 250 -8.89 3.00 7.28
CA VAL A 250 -8.68 3.70 8.55
C VAL A 250 -9.62 4.89 8.58
N ILE A 251 -10.42 4.98 9.63
CA ILE A 251 -11.30 6.11 9.87
C ILE A 251 -10.42 7.31 10.24
N SER A 252 -10.45 8.34 9.40
CA SER A 252 -9.86 9.65 9.71
C SER A 252 -11.02 10.60 10.02
N ALA A 253 -11.22 10.88 11.30
CA ALA A 253 -12.29 11.73 11.79
C ALA A 253 -11.69 12.90 12.58
N ASN A 254 -12.23 14.10 12.40
CA ASN A 254 -11.68 15.34 12.97
C ASN A 254 -12.50 15.85 14.17
N SER A 255 -13.50 15.09 14.63
CA SER A 255 -14.32 15.41 15.81
C SER A 255 -14.81 14.14 16.52
N ALA A 256 -15.16 14.28 17.80
CA ALA A 256 -15.75 13.20 18.59
C ALA A 256 -17.04 12.64 17.96
N GLU A 257 -17.88 13.51 17.39
CA GLU A 257 -19.12 13.12 16.70
C GLU A 257 -18.86 12.29 15.44
N GLU A 258 -17.86 12.67 14.63
CA GLU A 258 -17.44 11.93 13.44
C GLU A 258 -16.83 10.58 13.82
N ILE A 259 -16.01 10.53 14.88
CA ILE A 259 -15.44 9.29 15.40
C ILE A 259 -16.58 8.32 15.78
N LYS A 260 -17.52 8.79 16.61
CA LYS A 260 -18.62 7.96 17.10
C LYS A 260 -19.50 7.42 15.98
N SER A 261 -19.90 8.30 15.05
CA SER A 261 -20.78 7.91 13.94
C SER A 261 -20.10 6.96 12.95
N SER A 262 -18.82 7.19 12.66
CA SER A 262 -18.03 6.34 11.74
C SER A 262 -17.80 4.95 12.31
N ILE A 263 -17.47 4.82 13.60
CA ILE A 263 -17.33 3.51 14.27
C ILE A 263 -18.67 2.75 14.22
N LYS A 264 -19.78 3.42 14.57
CA LYS A 264 -21.11 2.79 14.53
C LYS A 264 -21.48 2.29 13.13
N GLN A 265 -21.11 3.03 12.08
CA GLN A 265 -21.32 2.61 10.71
C GLN A 265 -20.51 1.36 10.36
N GLU A 266 -19.22 1.32 10.71
CA GLU A 266 -18.37 0.16 10.44
C GLU A 266 -18.83 -1.09 11.20
N VAL A 267 -19.25 -0.93 12.46
CA VAL A 267 -19.86 -2.02 13.23
C VAL A 267 -21.18 -2.48 12.61
N ALA A 268 -22.03 -1.57 12.14
CA ALA A 268 -23.25 -1.92 11.42
C ALA A 268 -22.96 -2.67 10.09
N ASN A 269 -21.82 -2.39 9.47
CA ASN A 269 -21.29 -3.13 8.33
C ASN A 269 -20.64 -4.47 8.72
N SER A 270 -20.82 -4.93 9.96
CA SER A 270 -20.26 -6.18 10.52
C SER A 270 -18.72 -6.23 10.51
N LYS A 271 -18.06 -5.07 10.54
CA LYS A 271 -16.61 -5.03 10.68
C LYS A 271 -16.20 -5.20 12.14
N THR A 272 -15.21 -6.06 12.35
CA THR A 272 -14.59 -6.30 13.66
C THR A 272 -13.28 -5.56 13.83
N ALA A 273 -12.53 -5.37 12.74
CA ALA A 273 -11.30 -4.59 12.74
C ALA A 273 -11.62 -3.09 12.57
N ILE A 274 -11.50 -2.33 13.66
CA ILE A 274 -11.76 -0.89 13.69
C ILE A 274 -10.43 -0.15 13.83
N ARG A 275 -10.11 0.72 12.87
CA ARG A 275 -8.84 1.46 12.84
C ARG A 275 -9.12 2.95 12.79
N LEU A 276 -8.56 3.70 13.73
CA LEU A 276 -8.75 5.14 13.84
C LEU A 276 -7.40 5.84 13.69
N ASN A 277 -7.36 6.90 12.89
CA ASN A 277 -6.26 7.86 12.87
C ASN A 277 -6.71 9.09 13.66
N LEU A 278 -6.16 9.25 14.87
CA LEU A 278 -6.48 10.32 15.80
C LEU A 278 -5.41 11.41 15.75
N ALA A 279 -5.79 12.63 16.11
CA ALA A 279 -4.84 13.70 16.36
C ALA A 279 -3.91 13.32 17.53
N SER A 280 -2.68 13.85 17.53
CA SER A 280 -1.69 13.54 18.57
C SER A 280 -2.13 13.96 19.97
N ASP A 281 -2.98 14.98 20.04
CA ASP A 281 -3.54 15.62 21.23
C ASP A 281 -5.02 15.23 21.49
N ALA A 282 -5.50 14.14 20.88
CA ALA A 282 -6.82 13.59 21.20
C ALA A 282 -6.98 13.36 22.71
N GLY A 283 -8.12 13.76 23.28
CA GLY A 283 -8.37 13.77 24.71
C GLY A 283 -9.71 13.18 25.08
N ASP A 284 -10.23 13.54 26.25
CA ASP A 284 -11.38 12.87 26.89
C ASP A 284 -12.62 12.77 25.98
N ASN A 285 -12.86 13.76 25.12
CA ASN A 285 -14.02 13.77 24.22
C ASN A 285 -13.91 12.69 23.14
N GLU A 286 -12.75 12.56 22.50
CA GLU A 286 -12.50 11.54 21.48
C GLU A 286 -12.59 10.14 22.06
N PHE A 287 -11.97 9.90 23.21
CA PHE A 287 -11.98 8.60 23.89
C PHE A 287 -13.36 8.25 24.44
N LYS A 288 -14.12 9.23 24.95
CA LYS A 288 -15.53 9.05 25.30
C LYS A 288 -16.37 8.67 24.08
N ALA A 289 -16.17 9.33 22.93
CA ALA A 289 -16.86 8.97 21.69
C ALA A 289 -16.57 7.54 21.23
N ILE A 290 -15.33 7.06 21.40
CA ILE A 290 -14.96 5.67 21.12
C ILE A 290 -15.73 4.71 22.03
N ARG A 291 -15.75 4.94 23.36
CA ARG A 291 -16.52 4.11 24.31
C ARG A 291 -18.00 4.07 23.94
N GLU A 292 -18.62 5.23 23.74
CA GLU A 292 -20.04 5.35 23.39
C GLU A 292 -20.39 4.75 22.01
N ALA A 293 -19.40 4.60 21.13
CA ALA A 293 -19.59 3.95 19.84
C ALA A 293 -19.68 2.42 19.96
N PHE A 294 -19.04 1.84 20.98
CA PHE A 294 -19.03 0.41 21.26
C PHE A 294 -20.12 -0.03 22.25
N GLU A 295 -20.95 0.88 22.75
CA GLU A 295 -22.14 0.54 23.52
C GLU A 295 -23.06 -0.42 22.74
N ASN A 296 -23.42 -1.55 23.36
CA ASN A 296 -24.25 -2.61 22.79
C ASN A 296 -23.64 -3.34 21.57
N VAL A 297 -22.34 -3.20 21.35
CA VAL A 297 -21.61 -4.05 20.40
C VAL A 297 -21.34 -5.40 21.05
N GLN A 298 -21.34 -6.47 20.25
CA GLN A 298 -21.13 -7.81 20.74
C GLN A 298 -19.78 -7.95 21.46
N ASP A 299 -19.82 -8.53 22.65
CA ASP A 299 -18.68 -8.75 23.52
C ASP A 299 -17.50 -9.48 22.84
N GLY A 300 -16.28 -9.00 23.09
CA GLY A 300 -15.05 -9.63 22.60
C GLY A 300 -14.96 -9.81 21.09
N THR A 301 -15.56 -8.91 20.31
CA THR A 301 -15.54 -8.99 18.84
C THR A 301 -14.65 -7.96 18.15
N ILE A 302 -14.26 -6.88 18.83
CA ILE A 302 -13.58 -5.74 18.21
C ILE A 302 -12.06 -5.81 18.38
N ASP A 303 -11.36 -5.72 17.26
CA ASP A 303 -9.91 -5.48 17.20
C ASP A 303 -9.69 -3.99 16.89
N LEU A 304 -9.29 -3.20 17.90
CA LEU A 304 -9.14 -1.75 17.81
C LEU A 304 -7.69 -1.36 17.53
N THR A 305 -7.45 -0.50 16.54
CA THR A 305 -6.13 0.12 16.29
C THR A 305 -6.24 1.63 16.37
N LEU A 306 -5.43 2.26 17.22
CA LEU A 306 -5.37 3.73 17.38
C LEU A 306 -4.02 4.25 16.90
N ILE A 307 -4.03 5.04 15.83
CA ILE A 307 -2.85 5.61 15.18
C ILE A 307 -2.82 7.10 15.47
N GLY A 308 -1.63 7.67 15.66
CA GLY A 308 -1.43 9.11 15.81
C GLY A 308 -1.46 9.65 17.24
N CYS A 309 -2.37 9.16 18.11
CA CYS A 309 -2.48 9.63 19.50
C CYS A 309 -1.26 9.22 20.35
N LYS A 310 -0.80 10.10 21.24
CA LYS A 310 0.39 9.87 22.10
C LYS A 310 0.08 9.41 23.51
N GLU A 311 -1.14 9.66 23.99
CA GLU A 311 -1.58 9.26 25.32
C GLU A 311 -2.99 8.67 25.25
N ILE A 312 -3.25 7.63 26.05
CA ILE A 312 -4.61 7.24 26.43
C ILE A 312 -4.87 7.89 27.80
N PRO A 313 -5.84 8.81 27.93
CA PRO A 313 -6.09 9.52 29.18
C PRO A 313 -6.62 8.59 30.26
N ALA A 314 -6.65 9.08 31.49
CA ALA A 314 -7.27 8.37 32.60
C ALA A 314 -8.72 8.02 32.26
N ASP A 315 -9.13 6.78 32.56
CA ASP A 315 -10.44 6.24 32.23
C ASP A 315 -10.81 6.33 30.73
N GLY A 316 -9.86 6.52 29.81
CA GLY A 316 -10.15 6.83 28.41
C GLY A 316 -10.91 5.73 27.67
N LEU A 317 -10.45 4.49 27.80
CA LEU A 317 -10.98 3.30 27.11
C LEU A 317 -11.35 2.18 28.11
N ASN A 318 -11.83 2.55 29.30
CA ASN A 318 -12.35 1.58 30.26
C ASN A 318 -13.77 1.10 29.90
N ASP A 319 -14.17 -0.03 30.49
CA ASP A 319 -15.53 -0.59 30.43
C ASP A 319 -16.06 -0.88 28.99
N ILE A 320 -15.19 -1.24 28.05
CA ILE A 320 -15.54 -1.62 26.67
C ILE A 320 -15.61 -3.15 26.55
N MET A 321 -16.78 -3.73 26.81
CA MET A 321 -17.00 -5.18 26.72
C MET A 321 -16.78 -5.75 25.30
N ALA A 322 -16.98 -4.93 24.27
CA ALA A 322 -16.78 -5.34 22.88
C ALA A 322 -15.30 -5.57 22.51
N LEU A 323 -14.34 -5.05 23.29
CA LEU A 323 -12.93 -5.03 22.94
C LEU A 323 -12.29 -6.41 23.13
N LYS A 324 -11.69 -6.94 22.06
CA LYS A 324 -10.96 -8.20 22.04
C LYS A 324 -9.44 -7.98 21.98
N SER A 325 -8.99 -7.03 21.17
CA SER A 325 -7.58 -6.66 21.08
C SER A 325 -7.42 -5.17 20.87
N ILE A 326 -6.29 -4.63 21.30
CA ILE A 326 -5.94 -3.23 21.05
C ILE A 326 -4.49 -3.07 20.59
N SER A 327 -4.30 -2.28 19.53
CA SER A 327 -3.01 -1.90 18.97
C SER A 327 -2.80 -0.40 19.09
N LEU A 328 -1.73 0.00 19.79
CA LEU A 328 -1.36 1.36 20.17
C LEU A 328 0.06 1.68 19.68
N PRO A 329 0.32 1.68 18.37
CA PRO A 329 1.65 1.84 17.79
C PRO A 329 2.30 3.19 18.10
N ASP A 330 1.51 4.25 18.33
CA ASP A 330 2.03 5.61 18.51
C ASP A 330 2.04 6.09 19.97
N VAL A 331 1.37 5.36 20.87
CA VAL A 331 1.14 5.78 22.26
C VAL A 331 2.41 5.59 23.08
N THR A 332 2.76 6.61 23.86
CA THR A 332 3.90 6.59 24.78
C THR A 332 3.46 6.53 26.24
N LYS A 333 2.23 6.96 26.55
CA LYS A 333 1.69 7.00 27.91
C LYS A 333 0.28 6.43 28.01
N ILE A 334 0.04 5.62 29.04
CA ILE A 334 -1.28 5.07 29.37
C ILE A 334 -1.65 5.57 30.77
N GLY A 335 -2.78 6.28 30.87
CA GLY A 335 -3.28 6.87 32.11
C GLY A 335 -3.91 5.87 33.08
N LYS A 336 -4.30 6.38 34.25
CA LYS A 336 -4.92 5.61 35.32
C LYS A 336 -6.20 4.96 34.84
N SER A 337 -6.35 3.66 35.08
CA SER A 337 -7.55 2.90 34.68
C SER A 337 -7.91 3.02 33.19
N ALA A 338 -6.97 3.45 32.33
CA ALA A 338 -7.27 3.83 30.95
C ALA A 338 -7.85 2.69 30.11
N LEU A 339 -7.52 1.44 30.41
CA LEU A 339 -8.02 0.24 29.74
C LEU A 339 -8.61 -0.77 30.75
N SER A 340 -9.04 -0.31 31.94
CA SER A 340 -9.58 -1.21 32.96
C SER A 340 -10.98 -1.74 32.61
N ASN A 341 -11.35 -2.88 33.20
CA ASN A 341 -12.65 -3.55 33.04
C ASN A 341 -13.02 -3.95 31.59
N ASN A 342 -12.05 -4.01 30.68
CA ASN A 342 -12.25 -4.62 29.37
C ASN A 342 -12.18 -6.15 29.50
N GLN A 343 -13.24 -6.77 29.99
CA GLN A 343 -13.21 -8.16 30.47
C GLN A 343 -12.82 -9.19 29.38
N TYR A 344 -13.14 -8.90 28.11
CA TYR A 344 -12.86 -9.75 26.96
C TYR A 344 -11.58 -9.37 26.19
N LEU A 345 -10.83 -8.37 26.67
CA LEU A 345 -9.57 -7.96 26.07
C LEU A 345 -8.51 -9.04 26.26
N GLN A 346 -8.03 -9.61 25.14
CA GLN A 346 -7.10 -10.74 25.10
C GLN A 346 -5.66 -10.32 24.77
N GLU A 347 -5.48 -9.28 23.95
CA GLU A 347 -4.17 -8.85 23.47
C GLU A 347 -4.02 -7.33 23.48
N ILE A 348 -2.89 -6.86 24.01
CA ILE A 348 -2.46 -5.46 24.00
C ILE A 348 -1.13 -5.38 23.27
N TYR A 349 -1.07 -4.61 22.20
CA TYR A 349 0.16 -4.30 21.48
C TYR A 349 0.48 -2.81 21.59
N ALA A 350 1.46 -2.45 22.42
CA ALA A 350 1.81 -1.08 22.74
C ALA A 350 3.34 -0.86 22.70
N PRO A 351 3.95 -1.02 21.52
CA PRO A 351 5.41 -1.16 21.37
C PRO A 351 6.23 0.07 21.76
N ASN A 352 5.61 1.23 21.84
CA ASN A 352 6.27 2.50 22.15
C ASN A 352 5.87 3.10 23.50
N VAL A 353 5.06 2.37 24.29
CA VAL A 353 4.67 2.82 25.63
C VAL A 353 5.86 2.74 26.56
N SER A 354 6.11 3.85 27.26
CA SER A 354 7.18 3.99 28.24
C SER A 354 6.67 4.37 29.64
N ALA A 355 5.43 4.88 29.75
CA ALA A 355 4.81 5.25 31.01
C ALA A 355 3.40 4.66 31.15
N ILE A 356 3.11 4.03 32.29
CA ILE A 356 1.81 3.41 32.57
C ILE A 356 1.39 3.71 34.00
N ASP A 357 0.18 4.21 34.18
CA ASP A 357 -0.36 4.57 35.49
C ASP A 357 -1.20 3.46 36.15
N GLU A 358 -1.59 3.69 37.40
CA GLU A 358 -2.28 2.75 38.29
C GLU A 358 -3.49 2.07 37.61
N TYR A 359 -3.64 0.75 37.80
CA TYR A 359 -4.79 -0.02 37.30
C TYR A 359 -5.07 0.10 35.79
N ALA A 360 -4.10 0.53 34.98
CA ALA A 360 -4.30 0.71 33.53
C ALA A 360 -4.96 -0.49 32.84
N PHE A 361 -4.66 -1.72 33.27
CA PHE A 361 -5.22 -2.98 32.74
C PHE A 361 -5.99 -3.78 33.79
N GLY A 362 -6.49 -3.12 34.83
CA GLY A 362 -7.20 -3.78 35.91
C GLY A 362 -8.46 -4.50 35.43
N SER A 363 -8.77 -5.68 35.97
CA SER A 363 -9.97 -6.47 35.65
C SER A 363 -10.14 -6.89 34.18
N CYS A 364 -9.06 -6.92 33.38
CA CYS A 364 -9.04 -7.52 32.04
C CYS A 364 -8.88 -9.05 32.12
N TYR A 365 -9.92 -9.76 32.53
CA TYR A 365 -9.84 -11.19 32.90
C TYR A 365 -9.40 -12.13 31.77
N ASP A 366 -9.69 -11.78 30.52
CA ASP A 366 -9.27 -12.56 29.35
C ASP A 366 -7.91 -12.17 28.77
N LEU A 367 -7.16 -11.27 29.42
CA LEU A 367 -5.85 -10.85 28.93
C LEU A 367 -4.89 -12.04 28.92
N ARG A 368 -4.27 -12.30 27.76
CA ARG A 368 -3.31 -13.40 27.55
C ARG A 368 -2.00 -12.94 26.94
N LYS A 369 -1.96 -11.80 26.26
CA LYS A 369 -0.73 -11.30 25.64
C LYS A 369 -0.61 -9.79 25.77
N VAL A 370 0.59 -9.34 26.13
CA VAL A 370 0.92 -7.92 26.23
C VAL A 370 2.30 -7.66 25.66
N THR A 371 2.41 -6.68 24.77
CA THR A 371 3.67 -6.20 24.22
C THR A 371 3.87 -4.75 24.62
N PHE A 372 4.99 -4.45 25.30
CA PHE A 372 5.40 -3.09 25.64
C PHE A 372 6.73 -2.71 24.99
N GLY A 373 6.97 -1.41 24.93
CA GLY A 373 8.27 -0.82 24.64
C GLY A 373 9.22 -0.88 25.85
N GLU A 374 10.12 0.10 25.91
CA GLU A 374 10.97 0.33 27.09
C GLU A 374 10.19 1.12 28.15
N LEU A 375 9.76 0.44 29.21
CA LEU A 375 9.08 1.04 30.35
C LEU A 375 10.08 1.75 31.26
N THR A 376 9.75 2.99 31.60
CA THR A 376 10.59 3.92 32.37
C THR A 376 9.88 4.52 33.58
N ASP A 377 8.54 4.56 33.59
CA ASP A 377 7.72 5.06 34.71
C ASP A 377 6.43 4.26 34.81
N VAL A 378 6.35 3.33 35.77
CA VAL A 378 5.15 2.52 36.01
C VAL A 378 4.63 2.74 37.42
N LYS A 379 3.33 2.98 37.57
CA LYS A 379 2.68 3.27 38.86
C LYS A 379 1.62 2.23 39.20
N GLY A 380 1.52 1.94 40.49
CA GLY A 380 0.57 1.00 41.07
C GLY A 380 -0.01 1.53 42.37
N TYR A 381 -1.30 1.28 42.57
CA TYR A 381 -1.96 1.58 43.83
C TYR A 381 -1.59 0.56 44.92
N ASP A 382 -1.40 -0.69 44.53
CA ASP A 382 -0.97 -1.81 45.35
C ASP A 382 0.14 -2.60 44.64
N MET A 383 0.50 -3.75 45.19
CA MET A 383 1.51 -4.65 44.61
C MET A 383 1.02 -5.37 43.34
N GLU A 384 -0.26 -5.27 42.98
CA GLU A 384 -0.79 -5.79 41.70
C GLU A 384 -0.56 -4.78 40.55
N GLY A 385 -0.07 -3.58 40.87
CA GLY A 385 0.48 -2.63 39.91
C GLY A 385 -0.53 -2.18 38.84
N ILE A 386 -0.18 -2.44 37.58
CA ILE A 386 -0.99 -2.12 36.40
C ILE A 386 -2.00 -3.23 36.05
N PHE A 387 -1.91 -4.39 36.71
CA PHE A 387 -2.67 -5.63 36.44
C PHE A 387 -3.57 -6.01 37.63
N GLY A 388 -4.15 -5.02 38.31
CA GLY A 388 -5.03 -5.26 39.45
C GLY A 388 -6.20 -6.20 39.14
N GLY A 389 -6.42 -7.20 40.00
CA GLY A 389 -7.52 -8.16 39.88
C GLY A 389 -7.40 -9.16 38.73
N ILE A 390 -6.24 -9.28 38.08
CA ILE A 390 -6.02 -10.28 37.02
C ILE A 390 -4.86 -11.23 37.38
N ASN A 391 -4.93 -12.45 36.85
CA ASN A 391 -3.88 -13.44 37.03
C ASN A 391 -2.79 -13.23 35.96
N THR A 392 -1.60 -12.77 36.35
CA THR A 392 -0.49 -12.57 35.39
C THR A 392 0.18 -13.88 34.95
N ASP A 393 0.02 -14.99 35.68
CA ASP A 393 0.64 -16.29 35.37
C ASP A 393 0.14 -16.92 34.05
N ILE A 394 -0.94 -16.39 33.47
CA ILE A 394 -1.49 -16.82 32.18
C ILE A 394 -1.16 -15.86 31.03
N ILE A 395 -0.42 -14.78 31.30
CA ILE A 395 -0.05 -13.76 30.33
C ILE A 395 1.33 -14.04 29.74
N ASP A 396 1.41 -14.02 28.42
CA ASP A 396 2.64 -13.97 27.65
C ASP A 396 3.06 -12.49 27.47
N LEU A 397 4.17 -12.11 28.08
CA LEU A 397 4.69 -10.75 28.08
C LEU A 397 5.84 -10.59 27.07
N GLU A 398 5.79 -9.55 26.26
CA GLU A 398 6.84 -9.15 25.33
C GLU A 398 7.36 -7.76 25.68
N LEU A 399 8.67 -7.62 25.88
CA LEU A 399 9.33 -6.38 26.29
C LEU A 399 10.44 -6.02 25.29
N SER A 400 10.74 -4.74 25.15
CA SER A 400 11.90 -4.30 24.36
C SER A 400 13.19 -5.00 24.84
N VAL A 401 14.10 -5.35 23.92
CA VAL A 401 15.47 -5.80 24.26
C VAL A 401 16.25 -4.77 25.08
N GLU A 402 15.88 -3.49 24.97
CA GLU A 402 16.48 -2.38 25.72
C GLU A 402 15.87 -2.24 27.13
N GLN A 403 14.85 -3.04 27.49
CA GLN A 403 14.23 -2.97 28.80
C GLN A 403 15.26 -3.22 29.91
N LYS A 404 15.31 -2.30 30.88
CA LYS A 404 16.09 -2.45 32.10
C LYS A 404 15.29 -3.18 33.18
N ARG A 405 15.96 -3.83 34.13
CA ARG A 405 15.30 -4.35 35.33
C ARG A 405 14.64 -3.19 36.06
N MET A 406 13.42 -3.40 36.54
CA MET A 406 12.64 -2.39 37.24
C MET A 406 12.77 -2.57 38.74
N THR A 407 12.96 -1.48 39.48
CA THR A 407 13.00 -1.46 40.95
C THR A 407 11.78 -0.76 41.49
N MET A 408 11.16 -1.33 42.54
CA MET A 408 9.96 -0.81 43.16
C MET A 408 10.29 0.03 44.40
N GLU A 409 9.71 1.24 44.48
CA GLU A 409 9.75 2.09 45.67
C GLU A 409 8.34 2.58 46.03
N LEU A 410 8.09 2.83 47.32
CA LEU A 410 6.85 3.46 47.77
C LEU A 410 7.06 4.97 47.85
N ILE A 411 6.49 5.72 46.91
CA ILE A 411 6.61 7.17 46.78
C ILE A 411 5.22 7.79 46.98
N ASP A 412 5.07 8.65 47.99
CA ASP A 412 3.80 9.32 48.31
C ASP A 412 2.60 8.37 48.43
N GLY A 413 2.83 7.17 49.00
CA GLY A 413 1.80 6.15 49.18
C GLY A 413 1.45 5.36 47.91
N ARG A 414 2.24 5.47 46.85
CA ARG A 414 2.08 4.72 45.59
C ARG A 414 3.30 3.88 45.28
N TYR A 415 3.08 2.70 44.73
CA TYR A 415 4.16 1.84 44.25
C TYR A 415 4.63 2.35 42.89
N CYS A 416 5.90 2.72 42.81
CA CYS A 416 6.53 3.25 41.61
C CYS A 416 7.64 2.30 41.19
N TRP A 417 7.57 1.82 39.95
CA TRP A 417 8.63 1.05 39.33
C TRP A 417 9.39 1.93 38.35
N THR A 418 10.70 2.03 38.56
CA THR A 418 11.63 2.79 37.72
C THR A 418 12.78 1.90 37.26
N PRO A 419 13.40 2.18 36.11
CA PRO A 419 14.49 1.36 35.59
C PRO A 419 15.74 1.49 36.45
N SER A 420 16.42 0.36 36.68
CA SER A 420 17.77 0.30 37.24
C SER A 420 18.83 0.53 36.14
N GLU A 421 20.11 0.32 36.46
CA GLU A 421 21.19 0.32 35.47
C GLU A 421 21.39 -1.02 34.77
N GLU A 422 20.76 -2.10 35.25
CA GLU A 422 20.97 -3.45 34.75
C GLU A 422 19.97 -3.81 33.64
N PRO A 423 20.41 -4.48 32.56
CA PRO A 423 19.49 -4.98 31.53
C PRO A 423 18.56 -6.05 32.11
N TYR A 424 17.29 -6.03 31.71
CA TYR A 424 16.34 -7.07 32.09
C TYR A 424 16.68 -8.39 31.38
N MET A 425 16.98 -8.35 30.09
CA MET A 425 17.35 -9.53 29.32
C MET A 425 18.60 -10.20 29.90
N GLY A 426 18.44 -11.46 30.33
CA GLY A 426 19.52 -12.25 30.93
C GLY A 426 19.64 -12.12 32.45
N SER A 427 18.81 -11.30 33.08
CA SER A 427 18.72 -11.20 34.54
C SER A 427 18.04 -12.41 35.19
N PRO A 428 18.18 -12.60 36.51
CA PRO A 428 17.40 -13.59 37.26
C PRO A 428 15.88 -13.39 37.12
N ASP A 429 15.41 -12.14 37.02
CA ASP A 429 13.98 -11.83 36.88
C ASP A 429 13.46 -12.35 35.54
N HIS A 430 14.21 -12.15 34.45
CA HIS A 430 13.90 -12.71 33.14
C HIS A 430 13.88 -14.24 33.14
N ALA A 431 14.87 -14.88 33.78
CA ALA A 431 14.91 -16.35 33.89
C ALA A 431 13.72 -16.91 34.69
N ASN A 432 13.25 -16.18 35.70
CA ASN A 432 12.10 -16.53 36.53
C ASN A 432 10.76 -16.08 35.94
N LYS A 433 10.77 -15.38 34.79
CA LYS A 433 9.58 -14.79 34.15
C LYS A 433 8.86 -13.82 35.08
N SER A 434 9.63 -13.05 35.85
CA SER A 434 9.15 -12.07 36.81
C SER A 434 9.38 -10.66 36.26
N PHE A 435 8.39 -9.79 36.33
CA PHE A 435 8.49 -8.39 35.93
C PHE A 435 7.52 -7.54 36.79
N LEU A 436 7.96 -6.37 37.27
CA LEU A 436 7.18 -5.53 38.19
C LEU A 436 6.68 -6.27 39.45
N GLU A 437 7.51 -7.16 40.02
CA GLU A 437 7.14 -8.04 41.15
C GLU A 437 6.03 -9.06 40.86
N MET A 438 5.65 -9.24 39.59
CA MET A 438 4.61 -10.17 39.14
C MET A 438 5.20 -11.28 38.27
N LYS A 439 4.62 -12.47 38.36
CA LYS A 439 5.04 -13.63 37.57
C LYS A 439 4.18 -13.80 36.32
N PHE A 440 4.82 -14.19 35.22
CA PHE A 440 4.18 -14.35 33.91
C PHE A 440 4.30 -15.79 33.38
N ARG A 441 3.42 -16.15 32.46
CA ARG A 441 3.46 -17.44 31.76
C ARG A 441 4.76 -17.60 30.99
N SER A 442 5.11 -16.56 30.26
CA SER A 442 6.37 -16.38 29.56
C SER A 442 6.72 -14.90 29.46
N VAL A 443 8.03 -14.62 29.37
CA VAL A 443 8.53 -13.28 29.03
C VAL A 443 9.51 -13.44 27.87
N ARG A 444 9.35 -12.65 26.82
CA ARG A 444 10.26 -12.60 25.66
C ARG A 444 10.74 -11.17 25.45
N CYS A 445 11.97 -11.03 24.97
CA CYS A 445 12.51 -9.74 24.54
C CYS A 445 12.46 -9.64 23.02
N TRP A 446 12.06 -8.48 22.48
CA TRP A 446 11.89 -8.26 21.03
C TRP A 446 12.61 -6.97 20.55
N PHE A 447 12.96 -6.92 19.27
CA PHE A 447 13.61 -5.76 18.65
C PHE A 447 12.55 -4.82 18.06
N ASN A 448 12.70 -3.51 18.30
CA ASN A 448 11.91 -2.50 17.58
C ASN A 448 12.37 -2.51 16.11
N ASP A 449 11.47 -2.93 15.19
CA ASP A 449 11.67 -2.87 13.73
C ASP A 449 11.28 -1.51 13.13
#